data_AF-A0A7C4DNP7-F1
#
_entry.id   AF-A0A7C4DNP7-F1
#
_cell.length_a   1.000
_cell.length_b   1.000
_cell.length_c   1.000
_cell.angle_alpha   90.00
_cell.angle_beta   90.00
_cell.angle_gamma   90.00
#
_symmetry.space_group_name_H-M   'P 1'
#
loop_
_entity.id
_entity.type
_entity.pdbx_description
1 polymer ?
#
loop_
_entity_poly.entity_id
_entity_poly.type
_entity_poly.pdbx_seq_one_letter_code
_entity_poly.pdbx_strand_id
1 'polypeptide(L)'
;MKIVKLRRGNAILRPSKGLYLAILVTSLPTLLFLVTGSRTLENIALLTSISLLALTTTSYSIIRSFLPLDRVMRARFYEPLICLVGDSVMFEVFAERDISSYVKIGSARLLSDKGMWLKGFEVVEDRGNLSMKCYVTGYVGGHKALGIELVVRDPLRFFNLLLKLFFESAVDVYIAPRRAVGAFTVEKVLSKYAVFEAPVTRRRGMGVDVLWVREYIVGDDFRKIAWKATAKTSRLMVKEYEAKTYKNILVIASIHSGFFHGDPPPLDTLARMILDLVHSGLEKGLKVRIGIATEKGVKVTPVLSGLRIEDVYRVFSLIEWPMETGPYSPYPSSNRIIPWLVKVLVRDFCREPCIIALFMDPIDELDVHNITRLEREVRVMRHKLKVYITIPAILRFVYSAKPDFRDLDFIYRRSPLKLFYEYY
;
A
#
# COMPACT_ATOMS: atom_id res chain seq x y z
N MET A 1 14.88 6.31 -19.35
CA MET A 1 15.35 4.91 -19.53
C MET A 1 16.63 4.77 -18.74
N LYS A 2 16.68 3.83 -17.81
CA LYS A 2 17.80 3.67 -16.88
C LYS A 2 18.32 2.24 -16.96
N ILE A 3 19.62 2.07 -17.23
CA ILE A 3 20.31 0.77 -17.21
C ILE A 3 21.10 0.69 -15.91
N VAL A 4 20.89 -0.38 -15.16
CA VAL A 4 21.53 -0.62 -13.87
C VAL A 4 22.36 -1.89 -13.95
N LYS A 5 23.61 -1.82 -13.50
CA LYS A 5 24.47 -3.01 -13.40
C LYS A 5 24.01 -3.90 -12.26
N LEU A 6 24.19 -5.20 -12.45
CA LEU A 6 23.92 -6.20 -11.43
C LEU A 6 25.23 -6.59 -10.73
N ARG A 7 25.20 -6.64 -9.41
CA ARG A 7 26.28 -7.16 -8.57
C ARG A 7 25.83 -8.48 -7.96
N ARG A 8 26.68 -9.50 -8.05
CA ARG A 8 26.40 -10.78 -7.41
C ARG A 8 26.44 -10.67 -5.89
N GLY A 9 25.42 -11.22 -5.26
CA GLY A 9 25.46 -11.59 -3.85
C GLY A 9 25.94 -13.03 -3.71
N ASN A 10 25.16 -13.84 -2.98
CA ASN A 10 25.45 -15.25 -2.79
C ASN A 10 24.92 -16.10 -3.95
N ALA A 11 25.66 -17.17 -4.26
CA ALA A 11 25.20 -18.23 -5.11
C ALA A 11 25.27 -19.56 -4.37
N ILE A 12 24.16 -20.30 -4.37
CA ILE A 12 24.04 -21.56 -3.65
C ILE A 12 23.61 -22.63 -4.65
N LEU A 13 24.44 -23.65 -4.83
CA LEU A 13 24.10 -24.82 -5.61
C LEU A 13 23.43 -25.84 -4.68
N ARG A 14 22.23 -26.32 -5.04
CA ARG A 14 21.50 -27.32 -4.27
C ARG A 14 21.13 -28.52 -5.15
N PRO A 15 21.24 -29.75 -4.65
CA PRO A 15 20.66 -30.90 -5.33
C PRO A 15 19.14 -30.76 -5.39
N SER A 16 18.54 -31.23 -6.48
CA SER A 16 17.09 -31.22 -6.68
C SER A 16 16.48 -32.59 -6.34
N LYS A 17 15.14 -32.64 -6.26
CA LYS A 17 14.38 -33.91 -6.17
C LYS A 17 14.68 -34.88 -7.33
N GLY A 18 15.02 -34.36 -8.50
CA GLY A 18 15.36 -35.17 -9.67
C GLY A 18 16.63 -36.00 -9.47
N LEU A 19 17.65 -35.42 -8.80
CA LEU A 19 18.87 -36.16 -8.48
C LEU A 19 18.60 -37.31 -7.51
N TYR A 20 17.83 -37.06 -6.45
CA TYR A 20 17.47 -38.11 -5.48
C TYR A 20 16.66 -39.24 -6.12
N LEU A 21 15.72 -38.90 -7.02
CA LEU A 21 14.95 -39.90 -7.76
C LEU A 21 15.85 -40.72 -8.70
N ALA A 22 16.77 -40.06 -9.41
CA ALA A 22 17.69 -40.76 -10.31
C ALA A 22 18.58 -41.73 -9.53
N ILE A 23 19.14 -41.30 -8.39
CA ILE A 23 19.92 -42.17 -7.50
C ILE A 23 19.10 -43.39 -7.05
N LEU A 24 17.85 -43.17 -6.62
CA LEU A 24 16.96 -44.24 -6.17
C LEU A 24 16.62 -45.23 -7.28
N VAL A 25 16.34 -44.76 -8.51
CA VAL A 25 16.05 -45.65 -9.63
C VAL A 25 17.28 -46.47 -10.01
N THR A 26 18.47 -45.86 -10.01
CA THR A 26 19.71 -46.56 -10.34
C THR A 26 20.20 -47.51 -9.25
N SER A 27 19.71 -47.37 -8.01
CA SER A 27 20.05 -48.30 -6.92
C SER A 27 19.16 -49.55 -6.88
N LEU A 28 18.04 -49.58 -7.61
CA LEU A 28 17.18 -50.77 -7.67
C LEU A 28 17.86 -51.99 -8.31
N PRO A 29 18.56 -51.88 -9.47
CA PRO A 29 19.31 -53.00 -10.04
C PRO A 29 20.43 -53.50 -9.12
N THR A 30 21.13 -52.59 -8.41
CA THR A 30 22.16 -52.99 -7.43
C THR A 30 21.55 -53.79 -6.28
N LEU A 31 20.39 -53.39 -5.77
CA LEU A 31 19.70 -54.11 -4.70
C LEU A 31 19.19 -55.47 -5.18
N LEU A 32 18.59 -55.54 -6.38
CA LEU A 32 18.12 -56.80 -6.97
C LEU A 32 19.27 -57.75 -7.28
N PHE A 33 20.43 -57.24 -7.72
CA PHE A 33 21.64 -58.04 -7.90
C PHE A 33 22.09 -58.67 -6.57
N LEU A 34 22.17 -57.89 -5.48
CA LEU A 34 22.58 -58.39 -4.16
C LEU A 34 21.69 -59.54 -3.65
N VAL A 35 20.41 -59.55 -4.04
CA VAL A 35 19.45 -60.59 -3.62
C VAL A 35 19.51 -61.83 -4.52
N THR A 36 19.71 -61.66 -5.83
CA THR A 36 19.55 -62.74 -6.82
C THR A 36 20.87 -63.34 -7.31
N GLY A 37 22.00 -62.64 -7.17
CA GLY A 37 23.31 -63.06 -7.69
C GLY A 37 23.41 -63.13 -9.22
N SER A 38 22.43 -62.58 -9.95
CA SER A 38 22.40 -62.67 -11.41
C SER A 38 23.45 -61.75 -12.07
N ARG A 39 24.34 -62.33 -12.88
CA ARG A 39 25.32 -61.57 -13.68
C ARG A 39 24.67 -60.56 -14.65
N THR A 40 23.43 -60.79 -15.10
CA THR A 40 22.74 -59.83 -15.95
C THR A 40 22.36 -58.56 -15.19
N LEU A 41 21.95 -58.69 -13.93
CA LEU A 41 21.62 -57.56 -13.06
C LEU A 41 22.88 -56.80 -12.62
N GLU A 42 24.01 -57.50 -12.45
CA GLU A 42 25.32 -56.87 -12.20
C GLU A 42 25.72 -55.92 -13.33
N ASN A 43 25.64 -56.38 -14.58
CA ASN A 43 25.97 -55.57 -15.75
C ASN A 43 25.03 -54.36 -15.89
N ILE A 44 23.74 -54.55 -15.67
CA ILE A 44 22.74 -53.47 -15.69
C ILE A 44 23.07 -52.43 -14.62
N ALA A 45 23.32 -52.88 -13.38
CA ALA A 45 23.66 -52.02 -12.25
C ALA A 45 24.90 -51.15 -12.50
N LEU A 46 25.98 -51.75 -13.04
CA LEU A 46 27.20 -51.03 -13.39
C LEU A 46 26.95 -50.00 -14.49
N LEU A 47 26.28 -50.40 -15.58
CA LEU A 47 25.96 -49.50 -16.71
C LEU A 47 25.10 -48.31 -16.27
N THR A 48 24.06 -48.55 -15.46
CA THR A 48 23.20 -47.47 -14.96
C THR A 48 23.93 -46.53 -14.01
N SER A 49 24.84 -47.06 -13.18
CA SER A 49 25.64 -46.26 -12.24
C SER A 49 26.67 -45.38 -12.95
N ILE A 50 27.40 -45.92 -13.93
CA ILE A 50 28.36 -45.16 -14.76
C ILE A 50 27.63 -44.09 -15.56
N SER A 51 26.49 -44.43 -16.15
CA SER A 51 25.66 -43.47 -16.91
C SER A 51 25.17 -42.33 -16.01
N LEU A 52 24.70 -42.63 -14.80
CA LEU A 52 24.29 -41.59 -13.85
C LEU A 52 25.46 -40.71 -13.43
N LEU A 53 26.65 -41.28 -13.19
CA LEU A 53 27.85 -40.52 -12.87
C LEU A 53 28.22 -39.56 -14.02
N ALA A 54 28.19 -40.03 -15.27
CA ALA A 54 28.45 -39.20 -16.45
C ALA A 54 27.41 -38.07 -16.61
N LEU A 55 26.12 -38.38 -16.44
CA LEU A 55 25.06 -37.38 -16.54
C LEU A 55 25.10 -36.34 -15.42
N THR A 56 25.39 -36.77 -14.18
CA THR A 56 25.48 -35.84 -13.04
C THR A 56 26.72 -34.96 -13.11
N THR A 57 27.86 -35.48 -13.55
CA THR A 57 29.10 -34.69 -13.74
C THR A 57 28.96 -33.68 -14.87
N THR A 58 28.34 -34.06 -16.00
CA THR A 58 28.05 -33.13 -17.10
C THR A 58 27.05 -32.06 -16.67
N SER A 59 25.93 -32.42 -16.02
CA SER A 59 24.99 -31.45 -15.43
C SER A 59 25.66 -30.52 -14.41
N TYR A 60 26.56 -31.05 -13.57
CA TYR A 60 27.32 -30.25 -12.60
C TYR A 60 28.28 -29.27 -13.28
N SER A 61 28.98 -29.70 -14.33
CA SER A 61 29.87 -28.82 -15.11
C SER A 61 29.09 -27.69 -15.79
N ILE A 62 27.97 -28.04 -16.45
CA ILE A 62 27.07 -27.08 -17.11
C ILE A 62 26.52 -26.06 -16.11
N ILE A 63 26.04 -26.52 -14.94
CA ILE A 63 25.48 -25.58 -13.97
C ILE A 63 26.56 -24.70 -13.32
N ARG A 64 27.79 -25.22 -13.22
CA ARG A 64 28.93 -24.46 -12.69
C ARG A 64 29.43 -23.39 -13.68
N SER A 65 29.34 -23.63 -14.99
CA SER A 65 29.67 -22.60 -15.99
C SER A 65 28.73 -21.39 -15.97
N PHE A 66 27.60 -21.48 -15.25
CA PHE A 66 26.66 -20.37 -15.05
C PHE A 66 26.98 -19.49 -13.83
N LEU A 67 27.99 -19.83 -13.01
CA LEU A 67 28.40 -18.94 -11.92
C LEU A 67 28.76 -17.51 -12.35
N PRO A 68 29.43 -17.22 -13.49
CA PRO A 68 29.79 -15.86 -13.89
C PRO A 68 28.65 -15.05 -14.55
N LEU A 69 27.39 -15.53 -14.52
CA LEU A 69 26.22 -14.85 -15.10
C LEU A 69 26.05 -13.40 -14.63
N ASP A 70 26.46 -13.10 -13.40
CA ASP A 70 26.42 -11.78 -12.79
C ASP A 70 27.22 -10.72 -13.54
N ARG A 71 28.32 -11.10 -14.20
CA ARG A 71 29.20 -10.15 -14.91
C ARG A 71 28.57 -9.63 -16.19
N VAL A 72 27.65 -10.41 -16.76
CA VAL A 72 27.08 -10.21 -18.09
C VAL A 72 25.65 -9.64 -18.02
N MET A 73 24.92 -9.91 -16.93
CA MET A 73 23.55 -9.42 -16.80
C MET A 73 23.46 -7.94 -16.44
N ARG A 74 22.48 -7.26 -17.03
CA ARG A 74 22.07 -5.88 -16.75
C ARG A 74 20.56 -5.82 -16.59
N ALA A 75 20.09 -4.81 -15.87
CA ALA A 75 18.68 -4.51 -15.77
C ALA A 75 18.37 -3.18 -16.45
N ARG A 76 17.29 -3.14 -17.23
CA ARG A 76 16.79 -1.98 -17.96
C ARG A 76 15.40 -1.64 -17.45
N PHE A 77 15.25 -0.39 -17.01
CA PHE A 77 14.02 0.15 -16.47
C PHE A 77 13.46 1.24 -17.38
N TYR A 78 12.14 1.19 -17.57
CA TYR A 78 11.37 2.15 -18.36
C TYR A 78 10.67 3.12 -17.40
N GLU A 79 11.31 4.26 -17.16
CA GLU A 79 10.77 5.31 -16.28
C GLU A 79 9.63 6.10 -16.98
N PRO A 80 8.60 6.53 -16.23
CA PRO A 80 8.43 6.42 -14.78
C PRO A 80 7.91 5.05 -14.31
N LEU A 81 8.46 4.53 -13.22
CA LEU A 81 8.05 3.25 -12.62
C LEU A 81 6.85 3.46 -11.67
N ILE A 82 5.73 3.92 -12.24
CA ILE A 82 4.49 4.19 -11.51
C ILE A 82 3.39 3.27 -12.04
N CYS A 83 2.66 2.59 -11.16
CA CYS A 83 1.45 1.86 -11.53
C CYS A 83 0.33 2.04 -10.50
N LEU A 84 -0.90 1.66 -10.87
CA LEU A 84 -1.99 1.52 -9.92
C LEU A 84 -1.94 0.13 -9.28
N VAL A 85 -2.46 0.01 -8.06
CA VAL A 85 -2.66 -1.30 -7.41
C VAL A 85 -3.45 -2.24 -8.34
N GLY A 86 -2.88 -3.43 -8.57
CA GLY A 86 -3.40 -4.46 -9.47
C GLY A 86 -2.78 -4.47 -10.86
N ASP A 87 -2.20 -3.35 -11.29
CA ASP A 87 -1.41 -3.26 -12.52
C ASP A 87 0.05 -3.64 -12.25
N SER A 88 0.81 -3.87 -13.31
CA SER A 88 2.21 -4.28 -13.20
C SER A 88 3.15 -3.37 -13.99
N VAL A 89 4.29 -3.06 -13.40
CA VAL A 89 5.40 -2.37 -14.07
C VAL A 89 6.37 -3.41 -14.62
N MET A 90 6.79 -3.24 -15.88
CA MET A 90 7.74 -4.14 -16.52
C MET A 90 9.16 -3.55 -16.48
N PHE A 91 10.13 -4.38 -16.12
CA PHE A 91 11.54 -4.12 -16.35
C PHE A 91 12.20 -5.33 -17.01
N GLU A 92 13.29 -5.10 -17.72
CA GLU A 92 13.97 -6.14 -18.49
C GLU A 92 15.34 -6.47 -17.88
N VAL A 93 15.60 -7.74 -17.60
CA VAL A 93 16.93 -8.23 -17.24
C VAL A 93 17.50 -8.94 -18.45
N PHE A 94 18.62 -8.47 -19.00
CA PHE A 94 19.20 -9.02 -20.21
C PHE A 94 20.69 -9.28 -20.06
N ALA A 95 21.21 -10.23 -20.83
CA ALA A 95 22.63 -10.50 -20.93
C ALA A 95 23.30 -9.65 -22.03
N GLU A 96 24.45 -9.03 -21.74
CA GLU A 96 25.24 -8.27 -22.73
C GLU A 96 26.05 -9.15 -23.71
N ARG A 97 26.18 -10.45 -23.43
CA ARG A 97 26.90 -11.42 -24.27
C ARG A 97 26.01 -12.62 -24.54
N ASP A 98 26.29 -13.34 -25.62
CA ASP A 98 25.65 -14.61 -25.91
C ASP A 98 25.82 -15.57 -24.72
N ILE A 99 24.70 -15.93 -24.12
CA ILE A 99 24.63 -16.94 -23.09
C ILE A 99 23.93 -18.12 -23.74
N SER A 100 24.62 -19.26 -23.76
CA SER A 100 24.17 -20.49 -24.42
C SER A 100 22.69 -20.81 -24.16
N SER A 101 22.01 -21.37 -25.17
CA SER A 101 20.60 -21.79 -25.19
C SER A 101 20.17 -22.85 -24.16
N TYR A 102 21.09 -23.26 -23.28
CA TYR A 102 20.86 -24.26 -22.23
C TYR A 102 20.36 -23.67 -20.90
N VAL A 103 20.23 -22.34 -20.80
CA VAL A 103 19.77 -21.68 -19.56
C VAL A 103 18.26 -21.82 -19.40
N LYS A 104 17.83 -22.66 -18.46
CA LYS A 104 16.44 -22.71 -18.01
C LYS A 104 16.29 -21.97 -16.68
N ILE A 105 15.68 -20.78 -16.75
CA ILE A 105 15.26 -20.04 -15.54
C ILE A 105 14.01 -20.74 -14.99
N GLY A 106 14.16 -21.42 -13.86
CA GLY A 106 13.09 -22.19 -13.24
C GLY A 106 12.13 -21.34 -12.42
N SER A 107 12.64 -20.31 -11.74
CA SER A 107 11.83 -19.33 -11.02
C SER A 107 12.63 -18.05 -10.78
N ALA A 108 11.93 -16.93 -10.64
CA ALA A 108 12.50 -15.65 -10.25
C ALA A 108 11.72 -15.07 -9.07
N ARG A 109 12.40 -14.36 -8.18
CA ARG A 109 11.82 -13.64 -7.05
C ARG A 109 12.46 -12.26 -6.96
N LEU A 110 11.63 -11.23 -6.74
CA LEU A 110 12.12 -9.89 -6.51
C LEU A 110 12.72 -9.77 -5.10
N LEU A 111 13.88 -9.14 -4.97
CA LEU A 111 14.43 -8.72 -3.69
C LEU A 111 13.97 -7.29 -3.44
N SER A 112 12.93 -7.12 -2.63
CA SER A 112 12.27 -5.85 -2.32
C SER A 112 11.73 -5.84 -0.89
N ASP A 113 11.13 -4.73 -0.47
CA ASP A 113 10.28 -4.72 0.73
C ASP A 113 9.10 -5.69 0.58
N LYS A 114 8.44 -5.99 1.70
CA LYS A 114 7.29 -6.91 1.76
C LYS A 114 6.06 -6.42 0.99
N GLY A 115 6.02 -5.14 0.59
CA GLY A 115 4.88 -4.55 -0.08
C GLY A 115 4.87 -4.74 -1.60
N MET A 116 5.97 -5.23 -2.18
CA MET A 116 6.16 -5.37 -3.62
C MET A 116 6.73 -6.75 -3.95
N TRP A 117 6.25 -7.36 -5.02
CA TRP A 117 6.68 -8.69 -5.46
C TRP A 117 6.68 -8.84 -6.98
N LEU A 118 7.35 -9.90 -7.46
CA LEU A 118 7.31 -10.29 -8.86
C LEU A 118 5.99 -11.02 -9.15
N LYS A 119 5.14 -10.45 -10.01
CA LYS A 119 3.90 -11.07 -10.49
C LYS A 119 4.18 -12.23 -11.45
N GLY A 120 5.20 -12.07 -12.29
CA GLY A 120 5.61 -13.06 -13.27
C GLY A 120 6.82 -12.60 -14.06
N PHE A 121 7.34 -13.49 -14.88
CA PHE A 121 8.42 -13.19 -15.82
C PHE A 121 8.26 -13.98 -17.10
N GLU A 122 8.74 -13.40 -18.20
CA GLU A 122 8.79 -14.02 -19.52
C GLU A 122 10.25 -14.02 -19.97
N VAL A 123 10.74 -15.20 -20.38
CA VAL A 123 12.08 -15.34 -20.93
C VAL A 123 11.96 -15.33 -22.45
N VAL A 124 12.65 -14.41 -23.09
CA VAL A 124 12.77 -14.29 -24.54
C VAL A 124 14.21 -14.58 -24.90
N GLU A 125 14.39 -15.50 -25.84
CA GLU A 125 15.70 -15.86 -26.38
C GLU A 125 15.70 -15.47 -27.86
N ASP A 126 16.55 -14.50 -28.23
CA ASP A 126 16.67 -14.04 -29.62
C ASP A 126 18.14 -14.06 -30.04
N ARG A 127 18.47 -14.91 -31.02
CA ARG A 127 19.82 -15.05 -31.61
C ARG A 127 20.97 -15.16 -30.59
N GLY A 128 20.75 -15.88 -29.48
CA GLY A 128 21.75 -16.09 -28.42
C GLY A 128 21.71 -15.05 -27.29
N ASN A 129 20.94 -13.96 -27.44
CA ASN A 129 20.68 -13.00 -26.38
C ASN A 129 19.50 -13.47 -25.52
N LEU A 130 19.80 -13.71 -24.25
CA LEU A 130 18.81 -14.00 -23.22
C LEU A 130 18.28 -12.69 -22.63
N SER A 131 16.98 -12.43 -22.80
CA SER A 131 16.28 -11.36 -22.08
C SER A 131 15.12 -11.91 -21.26
N MET A 132 14.90 -11.31 -20.10
CA MET A 132 13.85 -11.68 -19.17
C MET A 132 13.04 -10.44 -18.83
N LYS A 133 11.80 -10.41 -19.29
CA LYS A 133 10.83 -9.37 -18.91
C LYS A 133 10.24 -9.76 -17.56
N CYS A 134 10.40 -8.88 -16.58
CA CYS A 134 9.92 -9.05 -15.21
C CYS A 134 8.77 -8.09 -14.95
N TYR A 135 7.64 -8.62 -14.49
CA TYR A 135 6.44 -7.85 -14.17
C TYR A 135 6.30 -7.74 -12.65
N VAL A 136 6.36 -6.52 -12.13
CA VAL A 136 6.31 -6.21 -10.71
C VAL A 136 4.97 -5.59 -10.34
N THR A 137 4.42 -6.00 -9.20
CA THR A 137 3.19 -5.47 -8.63
C THR A 137 3.34 -5.36 -7.12
N GLY A 138 2.43 -4.64 -6.47
CA GLY A 138 2.47 -4.45 -5.03
C GLY A 138 1.25 -3.75 -4.47
N TYR A 139 1.36 -3.40 -3.19
CA TYR A 139 0.41 -2.60 -2.42
C TYR A 139 0.68 -1.10 -2.58
N VAL A 140 -0.17 -0.25 -2.02
CA VAL A 140 -0.01 1.21 -2.08
C VAL A 140 1.29 1.64 -1.38
N GLY A 141 2.11 2.45 -2.05
CA GLY A 141 3.28 3.07 -1.45
C GLY A 141 4.47 3.21 -2.39
N GLY A 142 5.57 3.68 -1.82
CA GLY A 142 6.88 3.76 -2.45
C GLY A 142 7.73 2.58 -2.00
N HIS A 143 8.18 1.80 -2.96
CA HIS A 143 8.88 0.54 -2.77
C HIS A 143 10.29 0.62 -3.31
N LYS A 144 11.18 -0.19 -2.72
CA LYS A 144 12.58 -0.27 -3.17
C LYS A 144 12.88 -1.66 -3.70
N ALA A 145 13.19 -1.75 -4.98
CA ALA A 145 13.74 -2.94 -5.59
C ALA A 145 15.26 -2.95 -5.39
N LEU A 146 15.75 -3.94 -4.65
CA LEU A 146 17.17 -4.14 -4.35
C LEU A 146 17.84 -5.08 -5.34
N GLY A 147 17.08 -5.98 -5.97
CA GLY A 147 17.64 -6.97 -6.87
C GLY A 147 16.64 -8.04 -7.29
N ILE A 148 17.16 -9.10 -7.90
CA ILE A 148 16.40 -10.28 -8.30
C ILE A 148 17.14 -11.55 -7.86
N GLU A 149 16.39 -12.51 -7.32
CA GLU A 149 16.84 -13.85 -7.00
C GLU A 149 16.34 -14.79 -8.11
N LEU A 150 17.27 -15.47 -8.77
CA LEU A 150 16.99 -16.41 -9.85
C LEU A 150 17.32 -17.83 -9.42
N VAL A 151 16.47 -18.77 -9.82
CA VAL A 151 16.77 -20.21 -9.70
C VAL A 151 16.98 -20.74 -11.11
N VAL A 152 18.25 -20.99 -11.45
CA VAL A 152 18.63 -21.61 -12.71
C VAL A 152 18.67 -23.11 -12.52
N ARG A 153 18.10 -23.85 -13.49
CA ARG A 153 18.09 -25.32 -13.49
C ARG A 153 18.95 -25.83 -14.64
N ASP A 154 19.67 -26.91 -14.40
CA ASP A 154 20.33 -27.64 -15.49
C ASP A 154 19.31 -28.36 -16.38
N PRO A 155 19.68 -28.76 -17.62
CA PRO A 155 18.77 -29.41 -18.55
C PRO A 155 18.10 -30.69 -18.00
N LEU A 156 18.83 -31.48 -17.19
CA LEU A 156 18.34 -32.71 -16.56
C LEU A 156 17.65 -32.47 -15.21
N ARG A 157 17.60 -31.21 -14.76
CA ARG A 157 17.01 -30.79 -13.48
C ARG A 157 17.62 -31.52 -12.28
N PHE A 158 18.89 -31.93 -12.29
CA PHE A 158 19.55 -32.52 -11.12
C PHE A 158 19.96 -31.50 -10.06
N PHE A 159 20.23 -30.26 -10.48
CA PHE A 159 20.74 -29.21 -9.62
C PHE A 159 19.95 -27.91 -9.81
N ASN A 160 19.81 -27.17 -8.72
CA ASN A 160 19.25 -25.82 -8.70
C ASN A 160 20.35 -24.86 -8.27
N LEU A 161 20.69 -23.88 -9.11
CA LEU A 161 21.58 -22.79 -8.77
C LEU A 161 20.75 -21.57 -8.40
N LEU A 162 20.75 -21.22 -7.11
CA LEU A 162 20.13 -20.02 -6.61
C LEU A 162 21.14 -18.87 -6.71
N LEU A 163 20.81 -17.86 -7.50
CA LEU A 163 21.62 -16.66 -7.75
C LEU A 163 20.91 -15.44 -7.18
N LYS A 164 21.54 -14.73 -6.25
CA LYS A 164 21.09 -13.40 -5.83
C LYS A 164 21.86 -12.33 -6.60
N LEU A 165 21.14 -11.52 -7.37
CA LEU A 165 21.68 -10.42 -8.16
C LEU A 165 21.13 -9.10 -7.61
N PHE A 166 21.99 -8.27 -7.04
CA PHE A 166 21.61 -6.96 -6.51
C PHE A 166 21.80 -5.89 -7.58
N PHE A 167 20.89 -4.92 -7.63
CA PHE A 167 21.09 -3.71 -8.42
C PHE A 167 22.16 -2.84 -7.75
N GLU A 168 23.05 -2.23 -8.55
CA GLU A 168 24.09 -1.31 -8.05
C GLU A 168 23.49 -0.13 -7.27
N SER A 169 22.34 0.35 -7.72
CA SER A 169 21.51 1.33 -7.01
C SER A 169 20.11 0.75 -6.82
N ALA A 170 19.54 0.88 -5.62
CA ALA A 170 18.13 0.56 -5.40
C ALA A 170 17.24 1.37 -6.36
N VAL A 171 16.20 0.72 -6.88
CA VAL A 171 15.27 1.32 -7.82
C VAL A 171 13.94 1.56 -7.11
N ASP A 172 13.49 2.81 -7.12
CA ASP A 172 12.21 3.19 -6.52
C ASP A 172 11.06 2.87 -7.49
N VAL A 173 10.03 2.21 -6.98
CA VAL A 173 8.80 1.88 -7.69
C VAL A 173 7.63 2.44 -6.89
N TYR A 174 6.73 3.15 -7.55
CA TYR A 174 5.63 3.85 -6.90
C TYR A 174 4.30 3.23 -7.29
N ILE A 175 3.53 2.80 -6.30
CA ILE A 175 2.24 2.15 -6.51
C ILE A 175 1.14 3.00 -5.90
N ALA A 176 0.27 3.51 -6.75
CA ALA A 176 -0.82 4.41 -6.40
C ALA A 176 -2.13 3.65 -6.12
N PRO A 177 -2.99 4.14 -5.22
CA PRO A 177 -4.26 3.49 -4.92
C PRO A 177 -5.20 3.51 -6.12
N ARG A 178 -5.88 2.38 -6.36
CA ARG A 178 -6.98 2.30 -7.31
C ARG A 178 -8.29 2.65 -6.62
N ARG A 179 -9.11 3.49 -7.28
CA ARG A 179 -10.44 3.85 -6.78
C ARG A 179 -11.37 2.63 -6.80
N ALA A 180 -12.10 2.41 -5.72
CA ALA A 180 -13.08 1.33 -5.63
C ALA A 180 -14.49 1.92 -5.71
N VAL A 181 -15.00 2.11 -6.92
CA VAL A 181 -16.34 2.67 -7.14
C VAL A 181 -17.39 1.77 -6.48
N GLY A 182 -18.14 2.31 -5.51
CA GLY A 182 -19.28 1.63 -4.87
C GLY A 182 -18.95 0.67 -3.72
N ALA A 183 -17.68 0.34 -3.46
CA ALA A 183 -17.30 -0.56 -2.35
C ALA A 183 -17.38 0.16 -0.99
N PHE A 184 -16.96 1.42 -0.96
CA PHE A 184 -17.20 2.30 0.17
C PHE A 184 -18.44 3.13 -0.13
N THR A 185 -19.56 2.82 0.54
CA THR A 185 -20.57 3.85 0.76
C THR A 185 -20.01 4.80 1.81
N VAL A 186 -19.02 5.61 1.38
CA VAL A 186 -18.58 6.82 2.07
C VAL A 186 -19.81 7.62 2.46
N GLU A 187 -20.85 7.60 1.62
CA GLU A 187 -22.17 8.10 1.95
C GLU A 187 -22.75 7.49 3.22
N LYS A 188 -22.75 6.19 3.54
CA LYS A 188 -23.33 5.66 4.79
C LYS A 188 -22.49 6.00 6.03
N VAL A 189 -21.16 5.90 5.95
CA VAL A 189 -20.26 6.23 7.08
C VAL A 189 -20.19 7.74 7.33
N LEU A 190 -20.27 8.56 6.27
CA LEU A 190 -20.18 10.02 6.34
C LEU A 190 -21.53 10.75 6.31
N SER A 191 -22.63 10.12 5.89
CA SER A 191 -24.01 10.66 6.00
C SER A 191 -24.56 10.48 7.40
N LYS A 192 -24.22 9.38 8.09
CA LYS A 192 -24.58 9.22 9.51
C LYS A 192 -23.93 10.29 10.39
N TYR A 193 -22.81 10.87 9.93
CA TYR A 193 -22.06 11.92 10.62
C TYR A 193 -21.73 13.14 9.74
N ALA A 194 -22.57 13.51 8.77
CA ALA A 194 -22.55 14.80 8.05
C ALA A 194 -21.16 15.39 7.70
N VAL A 195 -20.24 14.66 7.04
CA VAL A 195 -19.00 15.29 6.51
C VAL A 195 -19.32 16.26 5.39
N PHE A 196 -20.33 15.89 4.61
CA PHE A 196 -20.87 16.71 3.57
C PHE A 196 -22.31 17.05 3.94
N GLU A 197 -22.49 18.04 4.82
CA GLU A 197 -23.57 18.98 4.51
C GLU A 197 -23.15 19.61 3.19
N ALA A 198 -23.61 19.02 2.09
CA ALA A 198 -23.33 19.51 0.76
C ALA A 198 -23.60 21.03 0.73
N PRO A 199 -22.86 21.81 -0.07
CA PRO A 199 -23.25 23.17 -0.38
C PRO A 199 -24.51 23.10 -1.25
N VAL A 200 -25.65 22.75 -0.63
CA VAL A 200 -26.94 23.13 -1.15
C VAL A 200 -26.99 24.61 -0.88
N THR A 201 -26.73 25.37 -1.93
CA THR A 201 -27.11 26.76 -2.08
C THR A 201 -28.35 27.04 -1.24
N ARG A 202 -28.21 27.94 -0.27
CA ARG A 202 -29.32 28.52 0.50
C ARG A 202 -30.16 27.56 1.35
N ARG A 203 -29.54 26.88 2.32
CA ARG A 203 -30.30 26.37 3.48
C ARG A 203 -30.49 27.47 4.53
N ARG A 204 -31.68 27.55 5.12
CA ARG A 204 -31.98 28.38 6.31
C ARG A 204 -31.05 27.97 7.46
N GLY A 205 -30.40 28.93 8.11
CA GLY A 205 -29.50 28.65 9.22
C GLY A 205 -29.11 29.88 10.04
N MET A 206 -28.10 29.73 10.90
CA MET A 206 -27.55 30.78 11.78
C MET A 206 -26.26 31.39 11.21
N GLY A 207 -26.20 31.65 9.91
CA GLY A 207 -25.08 32.38 9.31
C GLY A 207 -25.14 33.88 9.58
N VAL A 208 -24.22 34.61 8.94
CA VAL A 208 -24.12 36.06 9.05
C VAL A 208 -24.76 36.75 7.85
N ASP A 209 -24.78 36.07 6.69
CA ASP A 209 -25.34 36.61 5.46
C ASP A 209 -26.85 36.42 5.41
N VAL A 210 -27.57 37.49 5.08
CA VAL A 210 -29.04 37.48 4.96
C VAL A 210 -29.42 36.73 3.69
N LEU A 211 -30.09 35.61 3.86
CA LEU A 211 -30.57 34.74 2.80
C LEU A 211 -31.86 35.27 2.17
N TRP A 212 -32.81 35.61 3.04
CA TRP A 212 -34.15 36.04 2.67
C TRP A 212 -34.78 36.85 3.80
N VAL A 213 -35.83 37.60 3.49
CA VAL A 213 -36.62 38.34 4.47
C VAL A 213 -38.07 37.92 4.29
N ARG A 214 -38.71 37.44 5.36
CA ARG A 214 -40.08 36.94 5.34
C ARG A 214 -40.93 37.55 6.42
N GLU A 215 -42.24 37.38 6.33
CA GLU A 215 -43.17 37.77 7.40
C GLU A 215 -42.92 36.91 8.66
N TYR A 216 -42.98 37.57 9.81
CA TYR A 216 -42.79 36.99 11.14
C TYR A 216 -43.90 35.98 11.44
N ILE A 217 -43.52 34.83 11.99
CA ILE A 217 -44.45 33.83 12.51
C ILE A 217 -44.17 33.69 14.01
N VAL A 218 -45.24 33.47 14.79
CA VAL A 218 -45.14 33.27 16.24
C VAL A 218 -44.15 32.14 16.54
N GLY A 219 -43.12 32.44 17.35
CA GLY A 219 -42.00 31.54 17.65
C GLY A 219 -40.67 31.96 17.01
N ASP A 220 -40.68 32.92 16.09
CA ASP A 220 -39.46 33.49 15.52
C ASP A 220 -38.69 34.34 16.55
N ASP A 221 -37.36 34.28 16.48
CA ASP A 221 -36.47 35.06 17.35
C ASP A 221 -36.56 36.57 17.04
N PHE A 222 -37.04 37.35 18.01
CA PHE A 222 -37.20 38.80 17.91
C PHE A 222 -35.91 39.54 17.55
N ARG A 223 -34.73 38.98 17.87
CA ARG A 223 -33.43 39.58 17.52
C ARG A 223 -33.17 39.60 16.01
N LYS A 224 -33.89 38.76 15.26
CA LYS A 224 -33.76 38.65 13.80
C LYS A 224 -34.72 39.55 13.03
N ILE A 225 -35.51 40.39 13.71
CA ILE A 225 -36.45 41.31 13.07
C ILE A 225 -35.71 42.29 12.15
N ALA A 226 -36.16 42.37 10.90
CA ALA A 226 -35.64 43.26 9.89
C ALA A 226 -36.31 44.64 9.98
N TRP A 227 -35.98 45.46 10.99
CA TRP A 227 -36.66 46.75 11.25
C TRP A 227 -36.84 47.65 10.02
N LYS A 228 -35.83 47.73 9.13
CA LYS A 228 -35.93 48.51 7.87
C LYS A 228 -36.96 47.95 6.88
N ALA A 229 -37.10 46.62 6.81
CA ALA A 229 -38.10 45.99 5.96
C ALA A 229 -39.49 46.11 6.59
N THR A 230 -39.59 45.87 7.91
CA THR A 230 -40.81 46.06 8.70
C THR A 230 -41.39 47.47 8.56
N ALA A 231 -40.53 48.50 8.59
CA ALA A 231 -40.95 49.89 8.41
C ALA A 231 -41.48 50.20 6.99
N LYS A 232 -41.04 49.45 5.97
CA LYS A 232 -41.50 49.63 4.58
C LYS A 232 -42.78 48.87 4.27
N THR A 233 -42.96 47.70 4.85
CA THR A 233 -44.10 46.81 4.58
C THR A 233 -45.23 46.95 5.59
N SER A 234 -45.01 47.68 6.69
CA SER A 234 -45.92 47.79 7.85
C SER A 234 -46.34 46.43 8.44
N ARG A 235 -45.56 45.39 8.18
CA ARG A 235 -45.74 44.02 8.69
C ARG A 235 -44.43 43.57 9.31
N LEU A 236 -44.47 42.84 10.43
CA LEU A 236 -43.26 42.35 11.09
C LEU A 236 -42.50 41.40 10.15
N MET A 237 -41.28 41.79 9.76
CA MET A 237 -40.42 41.00 8.88
C MET A 237 -39.23 40.44 9.67
N VAL A 238 -38.80 39.22 9.36
CA VAL A 238 -37.66 38.52 9.98
C VAL A 238 -36.61 38.19 8.92
N LYS A 239 -35.33 38.41 9.25
CA LYS A 239 -34.19 37.98 8.45
C LYS A 239 -33.95 36.48 8.65
N GLU A 240 -33.93 35.73 7.56
CA GLU A 240 -33.37 34.39 7.53
C GLU A 240 -31.93 34.47 7.06
N TYR A 241 -31.03 33.74 7.72
CA TYR A 241 -29.61 33.74 7.39
C TYR A 241 -29.24 32.45 6.66
N GLU A 242 -28.20 32.52 5.83
CA GLU A 242 -27.67 31.33 5.15
C GLU A 242 -27.02 30.39 6.17
N ALA A 243 -27.19 29.08 6.04
CA ALA A 243 -26.45 28.12 6.85
C ALA A 243 -24.95 28.20 6.51
N LYS A 244 -24.07 28.23 7.52
CA LYS A 244 -22.62 28.16 7.30
C LYS A 244 -22.28 26.86 6.59
N THR A 245 -21.88 26.94 5.33
CA THR A 245 -21.40 25.80 4.56
C THR A 245 -19.87 25.75 4.64
N TYR A 246 -19.33 24.61 5.06
CA TYR A 246 -17.89 24.38 5.03
C TYR A 246 -17.44 24.24 3.58
N LYS A 247 -16.54 25.12 3.11
CA LYS A 247 -16.01 25.07 1.74
C LYS A 247 -14.69 24.30 1.62
N ASN A 248 -14.05 24.03 2.75
CA ASN A 248 -12.74 23.42 2.84
C ASN A 248 -12.78 22.15 3.71
N ILE A 249 -12.08 21.11 3.27
CA ILE A 249 -11.85 19.88 4.03
C ILE A 249 -10.35 19.61 4.14
N LEU A 250 -9.87 19.48 5.38
CA LEU A 250 -8.53 19.06 5.68
C LEU A 250 -8.54 17.57 6.07
N VAL A 251 -8.00 16.71 5.23
CA VAL A 251 -7.87 15.27 5.52
C VAL A 251 -6.49 15.03 6.11
N ILE A 252 -6.43 14.39 7.27
CA ILE A 252 -5.18 14.05 7.94
C ILE A 252 -5.17 12.56 8.25
N ALA A 253 -4.08 11.86 7.95
CA ALA A 253 -3.93 10.44 8.25
C ALA A 253 -2.63 10.20 9.04
N SER A 254 -2.75 9.47 10.16
CA SER A 254 -1.60 8.91 10.86
C SER A 254 -1.37 7.46 10.44
N ILE A 255 -0.18 7.16 9.97
CA ILE A 255 0.21 5.83 9.47
C ILE A 255 1.44 5.38 10.26
N HIS A 256 1.28 4.32 11.07
CA HIS A 256 2.37 3.69 11.81
C HIS A 256 2.71 2.31 11.23
N SER A 257 3.75 1.66 11.77
CA SER A 257 4.22 0.33 11.35
C SER A 257 3.13 -0.74 11.19
N GLY A 258 2.06 -0.71 11.99
CA GLY A 258 0.94 -1.66 11.91
C GLY A 258 0.13 -1.60 10.60
N PHE A 259 0.19 -0.50 9.84
CA PHE A 259 -0.51 -0.38 8.55
C PHE A 259 0.17 -1.13 7.40
N PHE A 260 1.42 -1.58 7.59
CA PHE A 260 2.20 -2.33 6.60
C PHE A 260 2.13 -3.85 6.82
N HIS A 261 1.27 -4.32 7.72
CA HIS A 261 1.15 -5.72 8.11
C HIS A 261 -0.17 -6.35 7.64
N GLY A 262 -0.06 -7.52 7.01
CA GLY A 262 -1.19 -8.30 6.49
C GLY A 262 -1.26 -8.28 4.97
N ASP A 263 -2.11 -9.13 4.43
CA ASP A 263 -2.36 -9.30 2.99
C ASP A 263 -3.88 -9.37 2.77
N PRO A 264 -4.53 -8.31 2.25
CA PRO A 264 -3.95 -7.00 1.93
C PRO A 264 -3.64 -6.17 3.21
N PRO A 265 -2.67 -5.24 3.15
CA PRO A 265 -2.33 -4.37 4.27
C PRO A 265 -3.43 -3.32 4.53
N PRO A 266 -3.64 -2.88 5.79
CA PRO A 266 -4.56 -1.80 6.14
C PRO A 266 -4.36 -0.50 5.37
N LEU A 267 -3.11 -0.22 4.96
CA LEU A 267 -2.76 0.96 4.15
C LEU A 267 -3.57 1.03 2.85
N ASP A 268 -3.75 -0.10 2.15
CA ASP A 268 -4.52 -0.16 0.90
C ASP A 268 -5.97 0.28 1.12
N THR A 269 -6.58 -0.25 2.18
CA THR A 269 -7.95 0.08 2.56
C THR A 269 -8.07 1.55 2.95
N LEU A 270 -7.17 2.05 3.80
CA LEU A 270 -7.15 3.45 4.21
C LEU A 270 -6.98 4.40 3.02
N ALA A 271 -6.07 4.08 2.09
CA ALA A 271 -5.83 4.88 0.90
C ALA A 271 -7.07 4.93 0.00
N ARG A 272 -7.77 3.81 -0.18
CA ARG A 272 -9.06 3.75 -0.92
C ARG A 272 -10.14 4.59 -0.23
N MET A 273 -10.27 4.49 1.09
CA MET A 273 -11.23 5.29 1.87
C MET A 273 -11.01 6.79 1.69
N ILE A 274 -9.76 7.23 1.84
CA ILE A 274 -9.40 8.64 1.71
C ILE A 274 -9.59 9.10 0.27
N LEU A 275 -9.21 8.29 -0.71
CA LEU A 275 -9.40 8.57 -2.13
C LEU A 275 -10.89 8.79 -2.46
N ASP A 276 -11.78 7.93 -1.97
CA ASP A 276 -13.22 8.06 -2.19
C ASP A 276 -13.82 9.27 -1.45
N LEU A 277 -13.37 9.56 -0.23
CA LEU A 277 -13.74 10.76 0.52
C LEU A 277 -13.34 12.03 -0.25
N VAL A 278 -12.10 12.11 -0.70
CA VAL A 278 -11.55 13.26 -1.42
C VAL A 278 -12.31 13.44 -2.73
N HIS A 279 -12.54 12.35 -3.47
CA HIS A 279 -13.33 12.39 -4.71
C HIS A 279 -14.72 12.98 -4.49
N SER A 280 -15.45 12.47 -3.49
CA SER A 280 -16.80 12.96 -3.17
C SER A 280 -16.80 14.44 -2.75
N GLY A 281 -15.74 14.89 -2.06
CA GLY A 281 -15.59 16.30 -1.71
C GLY A 281 -15.33 17.19 -2.91
N LEU A 282 -14.44 16.76 -3.82
CA LEU A 282 -14.13 17.48 -5.05
C LEU A 282 -15.35 17.56 -5.99
N GLU A 283 -16.13 16.49 -6.11
CA GLU A 283 -17.41 16.48 -6.86
C GLU A 283 -18.41 17.51 -6.33
N LYS A 284 -18.40 17.76 -5.00
CA LYS A 284 -19.26 18.75 -4.35
C LYS A 284 -18.68 20.17 -4.40
N GLY A 285 -17.60 20.41 -5.14
CA GLY A 285 -16.96 21.71 -5.29
C GLY A 285 -16.16 22.18 -4.08
N LEU A 286 -15.84 21.27 -3.15
CA LEU A 286 -15.06 21.59 -1.96
C LEU A 286 -13.56 21.61 -2.28
N LYS A 287 -12.82 22.45 -1.57
CA LYS A 287 -11.36 22.42 -1.61
C LYS A 287 -10.86 21.42 -0.59
N VAL A 288 -9.94 20.56 -1.00
CA VAL A 288 -9.40 19.50 -0.14
C VAL A 288 -7.91 19.65 0.00
N ARG A 289 -7.36 19.40 1.18
CA ARG A 289 -5.92 19.23 1.38
C ARG A 289 -5.66 18.01 2.22
N ILE A 290 -4.61 17.27 1.91
CA ILE A 290 -4.26 16.02 2.59
C ILE A 290 -2.91 16.18 3.29
N GLY A 291 -2.83 15.77 4.54
CA GLY A 291 -1.60 15.62 5.31
C GLY A 291 -1.44 14.20 5.84
N ILE A 292 -0.37 13.52 5.48
CA ILE A 292 -0.07 12.15 5.92
C ILE A 292 1.15 12.19 6.83
N ALA A 293 0.98 11.74 8.08
CA ALA A 293 2.05 11.54 9.04
C ALA A 293 2.48 10.08 9.03
N THR A 294 3.77 9.82 8.83
CA THR A 294 4.39 8.50 8.92
C THR A 294 5.53 8.52 9.93
N GLU A 295 6.02 7.37 10.36
CA GLU A 295 7.19 7.30 11.24
C GLU A 295 8.46 7.90 10.60
N LYS A 296 8.53 7.94 9.27
CA LYS A 296 9.66 8.49 8.50
C LYS A 296 9.50 9.97 8.12
N GLY A 297 8.33 10.58 8.36
CA GLY A 297 8.09 11.98 8.03
C GLY A 297 6.66 12.28 7.59
N VAL A 298 6.47 13.51 7.13
CA VAL A 298 5.16 14.06 6.74
C VAL A 298 5.10 14.31 5.24
N LYS A 299 3.99 13.94 4.61
CA LYS A 299 3.67 14.26 3.21
C LYS A 299 2.41 15.11 3.17
N VAL A 300 2.42 16.18 2.37
CA VAL A 300 1.28 17.11 2.27
C VAL A 300 1.00 17.37 0.80
N THR A 301 -0.27 17.35 0.40
CA THR A 301 -0.66 17.70 -0.97
C THR A 301 -0.73 19.22 -1.14
N PRO A 302 -0.65 19.73 -2.39
CA PRO A 302 -1.19 21.05 -2.69
C PRO A 302 -2.70 21.09 -2.37
N VAL A 303 -3.28 22.29 -2.44
CA VAL A 303 -4.74 22.45 -2.35
C VAL A 303 -5.38 21.85 -3.59
N LEU A 304 -6.15 20.79 -3.37
CA LEU A 304 -6.92 20.09 -4.38
C LEU A 304 -8.21 20.84 -4.63
N SER A 305 -8.45 21.17 -5.89
CA SER A 305 -9.68 21.80 -6.35
C SER A 305 -9.95 21.39 -7.79
N GLY A 306 -11.23 21.27 -8.16
CA GLY A 306 -11.63 20.55 -9.36
C GLY A 306 -11.35 19.04 -9.21
N LEU A 307 -11.76 18.24 -10.18
CA LEU A 307 -11.62 16.77 -10.16
C LEU A 307 -10.15 16.28 -10.36
N ARG A 308 -9.16 17.03 -9.88
CA ARG A 308 -7.74 16.67 -9.93
C ARG A 308 -7.39 15.72 -8.80
N ILE A 309 -7.30 14.43 -9.12
CA ILE A 309 -7.06 13.35 -8.15
C ILE A 309 -5.61 12.84 -8.19
N GLU A 310 -4.83 13.26 -9.20
CA GLU A 310 -3.45 12.82 -9.41
C GLU A 310 -2.54 13.08 -8.19
N ASP A 311 -2.72 14.21 -7.52
CA ASP A 311 -1.98 14.55 -6.31
C ASP A 311 -2.31 13.61 -5.13
N VAL A 312 -3.53 13.03 -5.11
CA VAL A 312 -3.91 11.99 -4.15
C VAL A 312 -3.14 10.70 -4.45
N TYR A 313 -3.09 10.30 -5.72
CA TYR A 313 -2.29 9.14 -6.13
C TYR A 313 -0.83 9.31 -5.75
N ARG A 314 -0.28 10.50 -6.00
CA ARG A 314 1.10 10.85 -5.70
C ARG A 314 1.41 10.84 -4.21
N VAL A 315 0.56 11.41 -3.36
CA VAL A 315 0.87 11.49 -1.92
C VAL A 315 0.91 10.10 -1.28
N PHE A 316 0.03 9.19 -1.70
CA PHE A 316 0.02 7.82 -1.22
C PHE A 316 1.16 6.99 -1.81
N SER A 317 1.49 7.17 -3.08
CA SER A 317 2.61 6.46 -3.70
C SER A 317 3.97 6.89 -3.12
N LEU A 318 4.06 8.04 -2.45
CA LEU A 318 5.29 8.51 -1.78
C LEU A 318 5.46 7.98 -0.34
N ILE A 319 4.52 7.17 0.16
CA ILE A 319 4.62 6.54 1.49
C ILE A 319 5.63 5.40 1.42
N GLU A 320 6.81 5.60 2.01
CA GLU A 320 7.87 4.59 1.96
C GLU A 320 7.52 3.33 2.76
N TRP A 321 7.65 2.17 2.11
CA TRP A 321 7.57 0.89 2.80
C TRP A 321 8.83 0.63 3.65
N PRO A 322 8.67 0.00 4.82
CA PRO A 322 9.81 -0.48 5.61
C PRO A 322 10.42 -1.73 4.94
N MET A 323 11.76 -1.78 4.84
CA MET A 323 12.48 -2.93 4.26
C MET A 323 12.28 -4.20 5.11
N GLU A 324 12.28 -4.03 6.43
CA GLU A 324 11.89 -5.06 7.38
C GLU A 324 10.69 -4.53 8.17
N THR A 325 9.60 -5.29 8.17
CA THR A 325 8.49 -5.03 9.10
C THR A 325 8.96 -5.47 10.49
N GLY A 326 9.54 -4.54 11.24
CA GLY A 326 9.89 -4.75 12.64
C GLY A 326 8.66 -5.06 13.49
N PRO A 327 8.86 -5.48 14.76
CA PRO A 327 7.75 -5.65 15.68
C PRO A 327 6.96 -4.35 15.81
N TYR A 328 5.67 -4.49 16.09
CA TYR A 328 4.76 -3.37 16.26
C TYR A 328 5.33 -2.36 17.26
N SER A 329 5.55 -1.10 16.83
CA SER A 329 6.06 -0.07 17.73
C SER A 329 4.98 0.27 18.77
N PRO A 330 5.26 0.14 20.08
CA PRO A 330 4.28 0.51 21.11
C PRO A 330 4.02 2.02 21.16
N TYR A 331 4.92 2.84 20.61
CA TYR A 331 4.83 4.31 20.63
C TYR A 331 5.09 4.89 19.22
N PRO A 332 4.08 4.99 18.36
CA PRO A 332 4.28 5.51 17.01
C PRO A 332 4.51 7.02 17.02
N SER A 333 5.66 7.43 16.48
CA SER A 333 5.98 8.85 16.31
C SER A 333 4.98 9.59 15.42
N SER A 334 4.33 8.87 14.48
CA SER A 334 3.29 9.43 13.61
C SER A 334 2.10 10.00 14.37
N ASN A 335 1.62 9.32 15.43
CA ASN A 335 0.52 9.84 16.26
C ASN A 335 0.95 11.08 17.05
N ARG A 336 2.19 11.10 17.56
CA ARG A 336 2.69 12.20 18.40
C ARG A 336 2.80 13.52 17.65
N ILE A 337 3.06 13.48 16.35
CA ILE A 337 3.17 14.69 15.53
C ILE A 337 1.81 15.21 15.03
N ILE A 338 0.72 14.46 15.19
CA ILE A 338 -0.62 14.85 14.70
C ILE A 338 -1.07 16.21 15.25
N PRO A 339 -1.00 16.51 16.57
CA PRO A 339 -1.44 17.80 17.08
C PRO A 339 -0.70 18.98 16.44
N TRP A 340 0.61 18.83 16.21
CA TRP A 340 1.41 19.83 15.53
C TRP A 340 1.02 19.95 14.05
N LEU A 341 0.95 18.83 13.33
CA LEU A 341 0.62 18.80 11.91
C LEU A 341 -0.74 19.42 11.62
N VAL A 342 -1.75 19.08 12.42
CA VAL A 342 -3.10 19.64 12.30
C VAL A 342 -3.05 21.16 12.48
N LYS A 343 -2.38 21.66 13.52
CA LYS A 343 -2.27 23.11 13.76
C LYS A 343 -1.59 23.84 12.60
N VAL A 344 -0.50 23.30 12.06
CA VAL A 344 0.23 23.88 10.94
C VAL A 344 -0.66 23.95 9.71
N LEU A 345 -1.29 22.84 9.33
CA LEU A 345 -2.14 22.79 8.15
C LEU A 345 -3.43 23.60 8.30
N VAL A 346 -4.00 23.67 9.51
CA VAL A 346 -5.17 24.52 9.78
C VAL A 346 -4.83 25.99 9.57
N ARG A 347 -3.70 26.47 10.09
CA ARG A 347 -3.27 27.87 9.89
C ARG A 347 -2.99 28.20 8.43
N ASP A 348 -2.42 27.26 7.68
CA ASP A 348 -2.05 27.46 6.28
C ASP A 348 -3.24 27.36 5.31
N PHE A 349 -4.17 26.43 5.56
CA PHE A 349 -5.26 26.09 4.64
C PHE A 349 -6.63 26.66 5.04
N CYS A 350 -6.96 26.68 6.34
CA CYS A 350 -8.31 26.92 6.82
C CYS A 350 -8.57 28.40 7.10
N ARG A 351 -8.67 29.24 6.06
CA ARG A 351 -9.04 30.67 6.21
C ARG A 351 -10.49 30.89 6.65
N GLU A 352 -11.36 29.95 6.30
CA GLU A 352 -12.78 29.88 6.67
C GLU A 352 -13.01 28.64 7.56
N PRO A 353 -14.19 28.52 8.22
CA PRO A 353 -14.57 27.28 8.90
C PRO A 353 -14.32 26.06 8.01
N CYS A 354 -13.59 25.07 8.54
CA CYS A 354 -13.11 23.91 7.81
C CYS A 354 -13.46 22.64 8.59
N ILE A 355 -13.73 21.55 7.86
CA ILE A 355 -13.89 20.23 8.45
C ILE A 355 -12.54 19.54 8.40
N ILE A 356 -12.04 19.11 9.55
CA ILE A 356 -10.80 18.35 9.67
C ILE A 356 -11.16 16.89 9.89
N ALA A 357 -10.90 16.05 8.90
CA ALA A 357 -11.11 14.61 8.96
C ALA A 357 -9.79 13.93 9.33
N LEU A 358 -9.66 13.53 10.59
CA LEU A 358 -8.46 12.89 11.14
C LEU A 358 -8.65 11.37 11.21
N PHE A 359 -7.93 10.64 10.36
CA PHE A 359 -7.83 9.18 10.39
C PHE A 359 -6.63 8.77 11.24
N MET A 360 -6.87 8.10 12.35
CA MET A 360 -5.78 7.61 13.20
C MET A 360 -6.17 6.41 14.03
N ASP A 361 -5.17 5.65 14.44
CA ASP A 361 -5.27 4.57 15.41
C ASP A 361 -4.72 5.08 16.76
N PRO A 362 -5.56 5.51 17.72
CA PRO A 362 -5.09 5.89 19.05
C PRO A 362 -4.60 4.65 19.81
N ILE A 363 -3.35 4.66 20.26
CA ILE A 363 -2.73 3.47 20.87
C ILE A 363 -2.71 3.53 22.39
N ASP A 364 -2.56 4.72 22.95
CA ASP A 364 -2.48 4.93 24.39
C ASP A 364 -3.31 6.14 24.86
N GLU A 365 -3.39 6.31 26.19
CA GLU A 365 -4.13 7.40 26.81
C GLU A 365 -3.62 8.78 26.40
N LEU A 366 -2.32 8.90 26.12
CA LEU A 366 -1.73 10.17 25.68
C LEU A 366 -2.25 10.56 24.29
N ASP A 367 -2.44 9.60 23.37
CA ASP A 367 -3.10 9.88 22.08
C ASP A 367 -4.52 10.40 22.30
N VAL A 368 -5.30 9.77 23.17
CA VAL A 368 -6.68 10.19 23.49
C VAL A 368 -6.71 11.59 24.10
N HIS A 369 -5.81 11.88 25.04
CA HIS A 369 -5.67 13.20 25.64
C HIS A 369 -5.28 14.26 24.60
N ASN A 370 -4.32 13.95 23.73
CA ASN A 370 -3.87 14.85 22.67
C ASN A 370 -4.97 15.18 21.67
N ILE A 371 -5.77 14.19 21.26
CA ILE A 371 -6.93 14.38 20.37
C ILE A 371 -7.98 15.25 21.06
N THR A 372 -8.28 14.99 22.33
CA THR A 372 -9.28 15.74 23.10
C THR A 372 -8.86 17.20 23.27
N ARG A 373 -7.59 17.44 23.56
CA ARG A 373 -7.01 18.79 23.60
C ARG A 373 -7.10 19.47 22.24
N LEU A 374 -6.73 18.76 21.18
CA LEU A 374 -6.76 19.27 19.81
C LEU A 374 -8.19 19.65 19.38
N GLU A 375 -9.21 18.86 19.73
CA GLU A 375 -10.61 19.18 19.45
C GLU A 375 -11.00 20.53 20.04
N ARG A 376 -10.67 20.76 21.32
CA ARG A 376 -10.97 22.03 22.01
C ARG A 376 -10.28 23.21 21.33
N GLU A 377 -8.99 23.09 21.04
CA GLU A 377 -8.19 24.15 20.40
C GLU A 377 -8.70 24.49 19.00
N VAL A 378 -9.03 23.47 18.20
CA VAL A 378 -9.57 23.61 16.85
C VAL A 378 -10.99 24.21 16.86
N ARG A 379 -11.81 23.83 17.85
CA ARG A 379 -13.15 24.37 18.04
C ARG A 379 -13.14 25.85 18.39
N VAL A 380 -12.19 26.30 19.22
CA VAL A 380 -11.99 27.74 19.52
C VAL A 380 -11.66 28.52 18.25
N MET A 381 -10.92 27.92 17.31
CA MET A 381 -10.63 28.49 15.99
C MET A 381 -11.81 28.42 14.99
N ARG A 382 -13.00 27.98 15.43
CA ARG A 382 -14.22 27.81 14.61
C ARG A 382 -14.10 26.75 13.49
N HIS A 383 -13.21 25.77 13.65
CA HIS A 383 -13.15 24.60 12.77
C HIS A 383 -13.75 23.38 13.49
N LYS A 384 -14.14 22.36 12.71
CA LYS A 384 -14.74 21.12 13.24
C LYS A 384 -13.79 19.95 13.04
N LEU A 385 -13.30 19.37 14.14
CA LEU A 385 -12.51 18.14 14.11
C LEU A 385 -13.44 16.92 14.12
N LYS A 386 -13.19 15.98 13.21
CA LYS A 386 -13.83 14.66 13.15
C LYS A 386 -12.77 13.59 13.14
N VAL A 387 -12.85 12.67 14.09
CA VAL A 387 -11.87 11.61 14.27
C VAL A 387 -12.45 10.29 13.77
N TYR A 388 -11.75 9.67 12.84
CA TYR A 388 -12.01 8.34 12.30
C TYR A 388 -11.00 7.38 12.91
N ILE A 389 -11.47 6.49 13.78
CA ILE A 389 -10.64 5.47 14.40
C ILE A 389 -10.33 4.40 13.36
N THR A 390 -9.07 4.35 12.92
CA THR A 390 -8.59 3.45 11.86
C THR A 390 -7.64 2.41 12.41
N ILE A 391 -8.12 1.59 13.35
CA ILE A 391 -7.32 0.50 13.93
C ILE A 391 -6.96 -0.50 12.81
N PRO A 392 -5.67 -0.80 12.57
CA PRO A 392 -5.21 -1.72 11.53
C PRO A 392 -5.93 -3.08 11.52
N ALA A 393 -6.13 -3.68 12.69
CA ALA A 393 -6.83 -4.96 12.82
C ALA A 393 -8.31 -4.87 12.41
N ILE A 394 -9.01 -3.78 12.74
CA ILE A 394 -10.40 -3.56 12.32
C ILE A 394 -10.46 -3.39 10.80
N LEU A 395 -9.54 -2.60 10.23
CA LEU A 395 -9.49 -2.40 8.78
C LEU A 395 -9.24 -3.71 8.04
N ARG A 396 -8.39 -4.60 8.55
CA ARG A 396 -8.22 -5.95 7.98
C ARG A 396 -9.49 -6.77 8.13
N PHE A 397 -10.07 -6.81 9.32
CA PHE A 397 -11.23 -7.64 9.58
C PHE A 397 -12.45 -7.25 8.73
N VAL A 398 -12.75 -5.95 8.64
CA VAL A 398 -13.94 -5.44 7.95
C VAL A 398 -13.79 -5.53 6.43
N TYR A 399 -12.58 -5.40 5.91
CA TYR A 399 -12.35 -5.22 4.46
C TYR A 399 -11.52 -6.32 3.81
N SER A 400 -11.08 -7.34 4.55
CA SER A 400 -10.52 -8.56 3.96
C SER A 400 -11.63 -9.43 3.40
N ALA A 401 -11.41 -9.99 2.20
CA ALA A 401 -12.28 -11.01 1.63
C ALA A 401 -12.32 -12.31 2.47
N LYS A 402 -11.32 -12.53 3.34
CA LYS A 402 -11.24 -13.62 4.31
C LYS A 402 -10.81 -13.06 5.67
N PRO A 403 -11.75 -12.73 6.57
CA PRO A 403 -11.39 -12.21 7.89
C PRO A 403 -10.65 -13.27 8.73
N ASP A 404 -9.56 -12.88 9.39
CA ASP A 404 -8.83 -13.74 10.35
C ASP A 404 -9.40 -13.52 11.77
N PHE A 405 -9.87 -14.58 12.43
CA PHE A 405 -10.39 -14.49 13.80
C PHE A 405 -9.35 -14.06 14.83
N ARG A 406 -8.05 -14.18 14.53
CA ARG A 406 -6.98 -13.60 15.38
C ARG A 406 -7.05 -12.07 15.43
N ASP A 407 -7.52 -11.42 14.37
CA ASP A 407 -7.77 -9.98 14.39
C ASP A 407 -8.93 -9.65 15.33
N LEU A 408 -9.92 -10.53 15.50
CA LEU A 408 -11.01 -10.36 16.47
C LEU A 408 -10.52 -10.42 17.91
N ASP A 409 -9.69 -11.40 18.25
CA ASP A 409 -9.10 -11.50 19.60
C ASP A 409 -8.19 -10.30 19.89
N PHE A 410 -7.41 -9.86 18.90
CA PHE A 410 -6.63 -8.62 19.01
C PHE A 410 -7.51 -7.38 19.24
N ILE A 411 -8.61 -7.23 18.48
CA ILE A 411 -9.57 -6.13 18.66
C ILE A 411 -10.19 -6.21 20.06
N TYR A 412 -10.60 -7.39 20.52
CA TYR A 412 -11.22 -7.58 21.83
C TYR A 412 -10.26 -7.22 22.97
N ARG A 413 -8.99 -7.63 22.88
CA ARG A 413 -7.96 -7.33 23.89
C ARG A 413 -7.52 -5.87 23.89
N ARG A 414 -7.52 -5.22 22.72
CA ARG A 414 -7.02 -3.84 22.55
C ARG A 414 -8.12 -2.78 22.51
N SER A 415 -9.39 -3.18 22.60
CA SER A 415 -10.50 -2.26 22.40
C SER A 415 -10.45 -1.10 23.41
N PRO A 416 -10.26 0.14 22.95
CA PRO A 416 -10.41 1.32 23.80
C PRO A 416 -11.87 1.53 24.23
N LEU A 417 -12.82 0.71 23.74
CA LEU A 417 -14.23 0.78 24.13
C LEU A 417 -14.44 0.46 25.62
N LYS A 418 -13.50 -0.19 26.32
CA LYS A 418 -13.55 -0.25 27.79
C LYS A 418 -13.35 1.13 28.44
N LEU A 419 -12.45 1.96 27.90
CA LEU A 419 -12.17 3.30 28.42
C LEU A 419 -13.27 4.33 28.07
N PHE A 420 -13.96 4.16 26.93
CA PHE A 420 -15.06 5.06 26.55
C PHE A 420 -16.33 4.87 27.39
N TYR A 421 -16.53 3.71 28.02
CA TYR A 421 -17.67 3.45 28.91
C TYR A 421 -17.42 3.87 30.36
N GLU A 422 -16.18 4.07 30.78
CA GLU A 422 -15.87 4.50 32.17
C GLU A 422 -15.95 6.03 32.38
N TYR A 423 -16.16 6.81 31.32
CA TYR A 423 -16.22 8.28 31.37
C TYR A 423 -17.59 8.88 30.98
N TYR A 424 -18.66 8.08 30.99
CA TYR A 424 -20.03 8.56 30.83
C TYR A 424 -20.89 8.30 32.06
#